data_AF-A0A0K0DZI0-F1
#
_entry.id   AF-A0A0K0DZI0-F1
#
_cell.length_a   1.000
_cell.length_b   1.000
_cell.length_c   1.000
_cell.angle_alpha   90.00
_cell.angle_beta   90.00
_cell.angle_gamma   90.00
#
_symmetry.space_group_name_H-M   'P 1'
#
loop_
_entity.id
_entity.type
_entity.pdbx_description
1 polymer ?
#
loop_
_entity_poly.entity_id
_entity_poly.type
_entity_poly.pdbx_seq_one_letter_code
_entity_poly.pdbx_strand_id
1 'polypeptide(L)'
;MYYQFESKDQPLLLHDAPNPSFKSALSNAISIAAGNTDYLKSLKLLPENYVISENAKINSLFKEAIEEFVKLPSYLIADLFRQEIFDGTLSPEQWNEEWWRLRTNLQGIKSPLNNDKNDNDVLVNTYVTQKHSPAIRYIISYVIQFQILRALCPDTPSDMLFNGCILDKDIMSKIEIIMKEGATIDYLTALEMITGDRKFDSTPIIEYFSPLYEWLKKYNKEKGLYVGWDGKGEEFKESELPKIEVVQTGIGRDEFGNEGKIAYPGQDCSKGEDCLLESICNGTRCICGEGLFTLEVAGTYSCVKGNPNKAGFGDGSGGLLIGLFEQSSTTTTTLSPSTSSISHESRATTSTISKENKGLKNNFNYILVIFLLSFYLFQN
;
A
#
# COMPACT_ATOMS: atom_id res chain seq x y z
N MET A 1 -11.55 13.54 4.12
CA MET A 1 -12.08 14.90 4.16
C MET A 1 -13.57 14.92 3.88
N TYR A 2 -14.08 14.68 2.66
CA TYR A 2 -15.54 14.70 2.41
C TYR A 2 -16.35 13.76 3.32
N TYR A 3 -15.96 12.49 3.44
CA TYR A 3 -16.60 11.55 4.38
C TYR A 3 -16.67 12.09 5.81
N GLN A 4 -15.54 12.56 6.34
CA GLN A 4 -15.44 13.13 7.70
C GLN A 4 -16.29 14.39 7.88
N PHE A 5 -16.45 15.17 6.80
CA PHE A 5 -17.25 16.38 6.82
C PHE A 5 -18.75 16.06 6.83
N GLU A 6 -19.18 15.09 6.01
CA GLU A 6 -20.58 14.65 5.96
C GLU A 6 -20.98 13.90 7.24
N SER A 7 -20.10 13.06 7.77
CA SER A 7 -20.34 12.29 9.00
C SER A 7 -20.04 13.07 10.28
N LYS A 8 -19.91 14.41 10.24
CA LYS A 8 -19.47 15.23 11.39
C LYS A 8 -20.41 15.21 12.59
N ASP A 9 -21.67 14.83 12.36
CA ASP A 9 -22.72 14.76 13.38
C ASP A 9 -22.77 13.37 14.04
N GLN A 10 -21.98 12.41 13.57
CA GLN A 10 -21.82 11.10 14.20
C GLN A 10 -20.91 11.19 15.44
N PRO A 11 -20.78 10.13 16.25
CA PRO A 11 -19.71 10.07 17.26
C PRO A 11 -18.33 10.13 16.62
N LEU A 12 -17.35 10.78 17.26
CA LEU A 12 -16.00 10.99 16.72
C LEU A 12 -15.33 9.72 16.16
N LEU A 13 -15.52 8.58 16.82
CA LEU A 13 -14.97 7.28 16.39
C LEU A 13 -15.62 6.73 15.12
N LEU A 14 -16.76 7.29 14.71
CA LEU A 14 -17.56 6.91 13.55
C LEU A 14 -17.50 7.95 12.42
N HIS A 15 -16.63 8.97 12.55
CA HIS A 15 -16.36 9.97 11.51
C HIS A 15 -15.52 9.43 10.34
N ASP A 16 -15.82 8.24 9.84
CA ASP A 16 -15.16 7.70 8.66
C ASP A 16 -16.14 6.83 7.87
N ALA A 17 -15.74 6.37 6.70
CA ALA A 17 -16.54 5.42 5.93
C ALA A 17 -16.72 4.09 6.69
N PRO A 18 -17.75 3.28 6.33
CA PRO A 18 -18.01 1.96 6.92
C PRO A 18 -16.79 1.05 7.01
N ASN A 19 -15.92 1.09 5.99
CA ASN A 19 -14.58 0.51 6.05
C ASN A 19 -13.64 1.22 5.04
N PRO A 20 -12.31 1.00 5.13
CA PRO A 20 -11.35 1.59 4.20
C PRO A 20 -11.56 1.19 2.74
N SER A 21 -12.02 -0.05 2.48
CA SER A 21 -12.28 -0.53 1.12
C SER A 21 -13.39 0.25 0.43
N PHE A 22 -14.49 0.51 1.13
CA PHE A 22 -15.64 1.25 0.61
C PHE A 22 -15.28 2.70 0.33
N LYS A 23 -14.52 3.33 1.24
CA LYS A 23 -14.00 4.68 1.06
C LYS A 23 -13.21 4.82 -0.24
N SER A 24 -12.26 3.91 -0.45
CA SER A 24 -11.44 3.86 -1.67
C SER A 24 -12.30 3.56 -2.89
N ALA A 25 -13.21 2.59 -2.81
CA ALA A 25 -14.06 2.20 -3.91
C ALA A 25 -14.97 3.35 -4.40
N LEU A 26 -15.64 4.03 -3.48
CA LEU A 26 -16.49 5.16 -3.80
C LEU A 26 -15.70 6.32 -4.42
N SER A 27 -14.52 6.63 -3.84
CA SER A 27 -13.63 7.66 -4.38
C SER A 27 -13.17 7.32 -5.80
N ASN A 28 -12.79 6.07 -6.06
CA ASN A 28 -12.33 5.63 -7.36
C ASN A 28 -13.47 5.62 -8.39
N ALA A 29 -14.67 5.19 -8.01
CA ALA A 29 -15.84 5.22 -8.89
C ALA A 29 -16.19 6.65 -9.33
N ILE A 30 -16.19 7.60 -8.37
CA ILE A 30 -16.41 9.03 -8.68
C ILE A 30 -15.27 9.59 -9.54
N SER A 31 -14.02 9.18 -9.29
CA SER A 31 -12.86 9.60 -10.10
C SER A 31 -13.00 9.16 -11.56
N ILE A 32 -13.44 7.93 -11.81
CA ILE A 32 -13.72 7.42 -13.16
C ILE A 32 -14.86 8.22 -13.80
N ALA A 33 -15.97 8.45 -13.10
CA ALA A 33 -17.08 9.25 -13.62
C ALA A 33 -16.68 10.69 -13.95
N ALA A 34 -15.82 11.31 -13.13
CA ALA A 34 -15.30 12.66 -13.37
C ALA A 34 -14.38 12.74 -14.61
N GLY A 35 -13.80 11.62 -15.05
CA GLY A 35 -13.04 11.52 -16.29
C GLY A 35 -13.88 11.47 -17.56
N ASN A 36 -15.22 11.47 -17.44
CA ASN A 36 -16.12 11.40 -18.58
C ASN A 36 -15.90 12.56 -19.57
N THR A 37 -15.81 12.23 -20.86
CA THR A 37 -15.50 13.21 -21.90
C THR A 37 -16.57 14.29 -22.03
N ASP A 38 -17.85 13.94 -21.94
CA ASP A 38 -18.95 14.91 -22.07
C ASP A 38 -19.02 15.83 -20.85
N TYR A 39 -18.73 15.29 -19.66
CA TYR A 39 -18.56 16.09 -18.45
C TYR A 39 -17.42 17.12 -18.61
N LEU A 40 -16.25 16.69 -19.07
CA LEU A 40 -15.10 17.57 -19.26
C LEU A 40 -15.34 18.64 -20.35
N LYS A 41 -16.10 18.32 -21.41
CA LYS A 41 -16.57 19.30 -22.39
C LYS A 41 -17.50 20.33 -21.77
N SER A 42 -18.45 19.90 -20.93
CA SER A 42 -19.38 20.82 -20.23
C SER A 42 -18.65 21.84 -19.34
N LEU A 43 -17.49 21.45 -18.80
CA LEU A 43 -16.59 22.30 -18.02
C LEU A 43 -15.63 23.15 -18.88
N LYS A 44 -15.68 23.03 -20.21
CA LYS A 44 -14.77 23.67 -21.17
C LYS A 44 -13.29 23.29 -20.98
N LEU A 45 -13.04 22.11 -20.41
CA LEU A 45 -11.68 21.54 -20.28
C LEU A 45 -11.24 20.79 -21.54
N LEU A 46 -12.20 20.39 -22.38
CA LEU A 46 -11.96 19.80 -23.70
C LEU A 46 -12.71 20.59 -24.79
N PRO A 47 -12.20 20.64 -26.02
CA PRO A 47 -12.93 21.16 -27.17
C PRO A 47 -14.24 20.39 -27.42
N GLU A 48 -15.29 21.07 -27.89
CA GLU A 48 -16.59 20.45 -28.21
C GLU A 48 -16.48 19.30 -29.22
N ASN A 49 -15.59 19.46 -30.20
CA ASN A 49 -15.29 18.47 -31.23
C ASN A 49 -14.29 17.39 -30.80
N TYR A 50 -13.87 17.36 -29.53
CA TYR A 50 -12.98 16.33 -29.03
C TYR A 50 -13.66 14.96 -29.08
N VAL A 51 -12.96 13.97 -29.63
CA VAL A 51 -13.38 12.57 -29.66
C VAL A 51 -12.17 11.72 -29.28
N ILE A 52 -12.35 10.80 -28.32
CA ILE A 52 -11.30 9.85 -27.96
C ILE A 52 -11.07 8.88 -29.13
N SER A 53 -9.83 8.75 -29.59
CA SER A 53 -9.49 7.77 -30.62
C SER A 53 -9.48 6.36 -30.04
N GLU A 54 -9.73 5.35 -30.88
CA GLU A 54 -9.72 3.95 -30.41
C GLU A 54 -8.36 3.57 -29.80
N ASN A 55 -7.25 4.05 -30.38
CA ASN A 55 -5.91 3.83 -29.83
C ASN A 55 -5.74 4.47 -28.44
N ALA A 56 -6.26 5.69 -28.25
CA ALA A 56 -6.17 6.36 -26.95
C ALA A 56 -7.01 5.64 -25.88
N LYS A 57 -8.19 5.16 -26.26
CA LYS A 57 -9.05 4.32 -25.41
C LYS A 57 -8.35 3.04 -24.97
N ILE A 58 -7.79 2.27 -25.91
CA ILE A 58 -7.05 1.03 -25.59
C ILE A 58 -5.83 1.33 -24.71
N ASN A 59 -5.05 2.38 -25.03
CA ASN A 59 -3.90 2.77 -24.21
C ASN A 59 -4.29 3.17 -22.79
N SER A 60 -5.40 3.89 -22.62
CA SER A 60 -5.90 4.28 -21.29
C SER A 60 -6.31 3.07 -20.47
N LEU A 61 -7.08 2.15 -21.06
CA LEU A 61 -7.48 0.91 -20.40
C LEU A 61 -6.27 0.03 -20.08
N PHE A 62 -5.30 -0.09 -21.00
CA PHE A 62 -4.08 -0.85 -20.79
C PHE A 62 -3.27 -0.26 -19.62
N LYS A 63 -3.14 1.08 -19.56
CA LYS A 63 -2.48 1.79 -18.46
C LYS A 63 -3.16 1.50 -17.12
N GLU A 64 -4.48 1.62 -17.04
CA GLU A 64 -5.26 1.28 -15.83
C GLU A 64 -5.05 -0.18 -15.42
N ALA A 65 -5.02 -1.11 -16.39
CA ALA A 65 -4.81 -2.53 -16.11
C ALA A 65 -3.42 -2.81 -15.52
N ILE A 66 -2.35 -2.24 -16.10
CA ILE A 66 -0.98 -2.44 -15.59
C ILE A 66 -0.73 -1.69 -14.27
N GLU A 67 -1.44 -0.60 -14.03
CA GLU A 67 -1.32 0.17 -12.80
C GLU A 67 -2.08 -0.51 -11.67
N GLU A 68 -3.30 -1.01 -11.87
CA GLU A 68 -4.13 -1.48 -10.74
C GLU A 68 -4.55 -2.96 -10.86
N PHE A 69 -5.03 -3.41 -12.02
CA PHE A 69 -5.56 -4.78 -12.18
C PHE A 69 -4.49 -5.85 -11.95
N VAL A 70 -3.30 -5.70 -12.52
CA VAL A 70 -2.21 -6.69 -12.39
C VAL A 70 -1.66 -6.80 -10.97
N LYS A 71 -1.94 -5.82 -10.09
CA LYS A 71 -1.54 -5.87 -8.68
C LYS A 71 -2.43 -6.78 -7.85
N LEU A 72 -3.67 -7.06 -8.29
CA LEU A 72 -4.66 -7.80 -7.50
C LEU A 72 -4.15 -9.12 -6.92
N PRO A 73 -3.46 -9.99 -7.68
CA PRO A 73 -2.99 -11.25 -7.11
C PRO A 73 -1.91 -11.04 -6.04
N SER A 74 -1.11 -9.97 -6.11
CA SER A 74 -0.10 -9.63 -5.09
C SER A 74 -0.74 -9.39 -3.72
N TYR A 75 -1.91 -8.76 -3.68
CA TYR A 75 -2.66 -8.53 -2.45
C TYR A 75 -3.18 -9.84 -1.85
N LEU A 76 -3.67 -10.75 -2.70
CA LEU A 76 -4.13 -12.07 -2.26
C LEU A 76 -2.97 -12.89 -1.71
N ILE A 77 -1.84 -12.93 -2.42
CA ILE A 77 -0.63 -13.64 -1.99
C ILE A 77 -0.15 -13.14 -0.62
N ALA A 78 -0.11 -11.82 -0.41
CA ALA A 78 0.33 -11.25 0.87
C ALA A 78 -0.53 -11.72 2.05
N ASP A 79 -1.86 -11.78 1.88
CA ASP A 79 -2.75 -12.21 2.96
C ASP A 79 -2.79 -13.74 3.12
N LEU A 80 -2.70 -14.52 2.04
CA LEU A 80 -2.57 -15.99 2.12
C LEU A 80 -1.30 -16.38 2.89
N PHE A 81 -0.17 -15.78 2.53
CA PHE A 81 1.10 -16.00 3.22
C PHE A 81 1.03 -15.64 4.70
N ARG A 82 0.46 -14.47 5.04
CA ARG A 82 0.29 -14.04 6.44
C ARG A 82 -0.65 -14.97 7.21
N GLN A 83 -1.70 -15.47 6.57
CA GLN A 83 -2.63 -16.40 7.19
C GLN A 83 -1.93 -17.70 7.61
N GLU A 84 -1.10 -18.27 6.73
CA GLU A 84 -0.34 -19.50 7.02
C GLU A 84 0.70 -19.30 8.13
N ILE A 85 1.23 -18.09 8.29
CA ILE A 85 2.04 -17.74 9.46
C ILE A 85 1.18 -17.65 10.72
N PHE A 86 0.04 -16.96 10.65
CA PHE A 86 -0.80 -16.69 11.83
C PHE A 86 -1.50 -17.94 12.37
N ASP A 87 -1.82 -18.90 11.51
CA ASP A 87 -2.39 -20.19 11.93
C ASP A 87 -1.34 -21.24 12.32
N GLY A 88 -0.04 -20.93 12.09
CA GLY A 88 1.10 -21.74 12.48
C GLY A 88 1.41 -22.89 11.53
N THR A 89 0.83 -22.91 10.33
CA THR A 89 1.09 -23.94 9.31
C THR A 89 2.41 -23.74 8.56
N LEU A 90 2.95 -22.52 8.54
CA LEU A 90 4.18 -22.18 7.83
C LEU A 90 5.35 -21.83 8.77
N SER A 91 6.42 -22.62 8.72
CA SER A 91 7.62 -22.36 9.54
C SER A 91 8.55 -21.30 8.89
N PRO A 92 9.37 -20.58 9.67
CA PRO A 92 10.30 -19.57 9.14
C PRO A 92 11.23 -20.07 8.03
N GLU A 93 11.65 -21.33 8.11
CA GLU A 93 12.54 -21.97 7.13
C GLU A 93 11.86 -22.19 5.77
N GLN A 94 10.53 -22.10 5.71
CA GLN A 94 9.72 -22.33 4.52
C GLN A 94 9.23 -21.02 3.87
N TRP A 95 9.44 -19.87 4.51
CA TRP A 95 8.86 -18.59 4.07
C TRP A 95 9.18 -18.24 2.62
N ASN A 96 10.45 -18.35 2.22
CA ASN A 96 10.86 -17.95 0.88
C ASN A 96 10.32 -18.90 -0.19
N GLU A 97 10.37 -20.21 0.08
CA GLU A 97 9.81 -21.23 -0.81
C GLU A 97 8.31 -21.01 -1.01
N GLU A 98 7.57 -20.81 0.07
CA GLU A 98 6.13 -20.62 0.03
C GLU A 98 5.75 -19.30 -0.64
N TRP A 99 6.46 -18.21 -0.34
CA TRP A 99 6.27 -16.92 -1.00
C TRP A 99 6.39 -17.04 -2.52
N TRP A 100 7.45 -17.70 -3.00
CA TRP A 100 7.63 -17.91 -4.44
C TRP A 100 6.63 -18.89 -5.03
N ARG A 101 6.23 -19.94 -4.29
CA ARG A 101 5.16 -20.86 -4.71
C ARG A 101 3.85 -20.11 -4.95
N LEU A 102 3.45 -19.24 -4.03
CA LEU A 102 2.24 -18.42 -4.16
C LEU A 102 2.35 -17.45 -5.35
N ARG A 103 3.49 -16.77 -5.52
CA ARG A 103 3.72 -15.86 -6.65
C ARG A 103 3.71 -16.56 -8.01
N THR A 104 4.35 -17.71 -8.13
CA THR A 104 4.33 -18.47 -9.39
C THR A 104 2.92 -18.94 -9.71
N ASN A 105 2.19 -19.48 -8.73
CA ASN A 105 0.85 -20.01 -8.98
C ASN A 105 -0.19 -18.91 -9.28
N LEU A 106 -0.14 -17.77 -8.57
CA LEU A 106 -1.19 -16.74 -8.66
C LEU A 106 -0.82 -15.54 -9.55
N GLN A 107 0.47 -15.27 -9.80
CA GLN A 107 0.92 -14.16 -10.66
C GLN A 107 1.63 -14.62 -11.94
N GLY A 108 2.06 -15.88 -12.03
CA GLY A 108 2.82 -16.34 -13.21
C GLY A 108 4.23 -15.78 -13.30
N ILE A 109 4.83 -15.47 -12.15
CA ILE A 109 6.19 -14.92 -12.07
C ILE A 109 7.08 -15.79 -11.21
N LYS A 110 8.37 -15.77 -11.50
CA LYS A 110 9.38 -16.56 -10.80
C LYS A 110 10.61 -15.72 -10.48
N SER A 111 11.39 -16.19 -9.51
CA SER A 111 12.63 -15.53 -9.14
C SER A 111 13.64 -15.62 -10.29
N PRO A 112 14.34 -14.51 -10.62
CA PRO A 112 15.45 -14.57 -11.56
C PRO A 112 16.62 -15.38 -11.01
N LEU A 113 16.82 -15.37 -9.69
CA LEU A 113 17.88 -16.11 -9.04
C LEU A 113 17.34 -17.43 -8.49
N ASN A 114 18.23 -18.38 -8.26
CA ASN A 114 17.87 -19.60 -7.54
C ASN A 114 17.42 -19.21 -6.13
N ASN A 115 16.23 -19.65 -5.73
CA ASN A 115 15.71 -19.42 -4.38
C ASN A 115 16.63 -20.11 -3.36
N ASP A 116 17.48 -19.34 -2.68
CA ASP A 116 18.20 -19.84 -1.52
C ASP A 116 17.21 -19.97 -0.36
N LYS A 117 17.40 -20.98 0.48
CA LYS A 117 16.64 -21.17 1.72
C LYS A 117 16.97 -20.11 2.76
N ASN A 118 18.12 -19.44 2.61
CA ASN A 118 18.55 -18.34 3.48
C ASN A 118 17.97 -16.98 3.05
N ASP A 119 17.37 -16.89 1.85
CA ASP A 119 16.73 -15.65 1.39
C ASP A 119 15.39 -15.45 2.10
N ASN A 120 14.92 -14.20 2.16
CA ASN A 120 13.63 -13.86 2.74
C ASN A 120 12.98 -12.71 1.96
N ASP A 121 12.67 -13.00 0.69
CA ASP A 121 12.19 -11.99 -0.27
C ASP A 121 10.83 -11.41 0.12
N VAL A 122 10.05 -12.12 0.93
CA VAL A 122 8.79 -11.59 1.45
C VAL A 122 9.02 -10.35 2.33
N LEU A 123 10.20 -10.17 2.93
CA LEU A 123 10.48 -9.03 3.80
C LEU A 123 10.48 -7.69 3.06
N VAL A 124 10.78 -7.69 1.75
CA VAL A 124 10.71 -6.47 0.94
C VAL A 124 9.28 -6.12 0.53
N ASN A 125 8.32 -7.04 0.69
CA ASN A 125 6.92 -6.77 0.39
C ASN A 125 6.29 -5.90 1.47
N THR A 126 6.00 -4.64 1.12
CA THR A 126 5.46 -3.65 2.06
C THR A 126 4.05 -3.98 2.59
N TYR A 127 3.26 -4.80 1.88
CA TYR A 127 1.96 -5.27 2.36
C TYR A 127 2.08 -6.35 3.44
N VAL A 128 3.24 -7.01 3.51
CA VAL A 128 3.55 -7.98 4.56
C VAL A 128 4.27 -7.29 5.72
N THR A 129 5.33 -6.52 5.47
CA THR A 129 6.23 -6.04 6.54
C THR A 129 5.91 -4.67 7.11
N GLN A 130 5.41 -3.73 6.30
CA GLN A 130 5.20 -2.35 6.76
C GLN A 130 3.75 -2.07 7.18
N LYS A 131 2.78 -2.76 6.55
CA LYS A 131 1.36 -2.50 6.76
C LYS A 131 0.72 -3.62 7.58
N HIS A 132 0.46 -3.36 8.86
CA HIS A 132 -0.33 -4.27 9.71
C HIS A 132 -1.85 -4.15 9.45
N SER A 133 -2.25 -4.32 8.20
CA SER A 133 -3.66 -4.38 7.77
C SER A 133 -3.79 -5.44 6.67
N PRO A 134 -4.95 -6.11 6.53
CA PRO A 134 -5.18 -7.05 5.43
C PRO A 134 -5.01 -6.36 4.08
N ALA A 135 -4.25 -6.97 3.18
CA ALA A 135 -4.05 -6.52 1.80
C ALA A 135 -5.30 -6.76 0.93
N ILE A 136 -6.12 -7.77 1.26
CA ILE A 136 -7.36 -8.12 0.57
C ILE A 136 -8.34 -6.95 0.46
N ARG A 137 -8.24 -5.96 1.36
CA ARG A 137 -9.02 -4.72 1.31
C ARG A 137 -8.91 -4.00 -0.03
N TYR A 138 -7.78 -4.12 -0.73
CA TYR A 138 -7.57 -3.53 -2.05
C TYR A 138 -8.35 -4.29 -3.12
N ILE A 139 -8.42 -5.63 -3.05
CA ILE A 139 -9.26 -6.43 -3.95
C ILE A 139 -10.75 -6.11 -3.73
N ILE A 140 -11.19 -6.05 -2.47
CA ILE A 140 -12.58 -5.70 -2.13
C ILE A 140 -12.90 -4.30 -2.67
N SER A 141 -12.02 -3.32 -2.45
CA SER A 141 -12.18 -1.97 -2.99
C SER A 141 -12.29 -1.98 -4.52
N TYR A 142 -11.42 -2.74 -5.18
CA TYR A 142 -11.37 -2.80 -6.63
C TYR A 142 -12.63 -3.45 -7.22
N VAL A 143 -13.21 -4.48 -6.60
CA VAL A 143 -14.49 -5.04 -7.05
C VAL A 143 -15.63 -4.05 -6.83
N ILE A 144 -15.73 -3.51 -5.62
CA ILE A 144 -16.82 -2.59 -5.24
C ILE A 144 -16.79 -1.32 -6.10
N GLN A 145 -15.61 -0.80 -6.49
CA GLN A 145 -15.55 0.47 -7.24
C GLN A 145 -16.28 0.37 -8.59
N PHE A 146 -16.17 -0.76 -9.29
CA PHE A 146 -16.86 -0.93 -10.58
C PHE A 146 -18.35 -1.27 -10.38
N GLN A 147 -18.72 -1.96 -9.30
CA GLN A 147 -20.14 -2.12 -8.95
C GLN A 147 -20.80 -0.78 -8.65
N ILE A 148 -20.13 0.08 -7.86
CA ILE A 148 -20.59 1.44 -7.61
C ILE A 148 -20.66 2.19 -8.93
N LEU A 149 -19.60 2.20 -9.75
CA LEU A 149 -19.60 2.88 -11.06
C LEU A 149 -20.78 2.46 -11.94
N ARG A 150 -21.09 1.17 -12.03
CA ARG A 150 -22.23 0.67 -12.78
C ARG A 150 -23.56 1.17 -12.23
N ALA A 151 -23.70 1.23 -10.91
CA ALA A 151 -24.88 1.79 -10.25
C ALA A 151 -24.99 3.32 -10.42
N LEU A 152 -23.86 4.03 -10.51
CA LEU A 152 -23.82 5.46 -10.83
C LEU A 152 -24.20 5.74 -12.29
N CYS A 153 -23.90 4.80 -13.18
CA CYS A 153 -24.03 4.93 -14.63
C CYS A 153 -24.91 3.82 -15.24
N PRO A 154 -26.21 3.72 -14.85
CA PRO A 154 -27.08 2.61 -15.24
C PRO A 154 -27.37 2.58 -16.74
N ASP A 155 -27.42 3.75 -17.39
CA ASP A 155 -27.76 3.88 -18.81
C ASP A 155 -26.54 3.79 -19.73
N THR A 156 -25.32 3.70 -19.17
CA THR A 156 -24.09 3.58 -19.98
C THR A 156 -24.02 2.18 -20.61
N PRO A 157 -23.83 2.05 -21.93
CA PRO A 157 -23.61 0.76 -22.58
C PRO A 157 -22.45 -0.01 -21.92
N SER A 158 -22.58 -1.34 -21.81
CA SER A 158 -21.60 -2.17 -21.09
C SER A 158 -20.18 -2.02 -21.65
N ASP A 159 -20.00 -1.91 -22.97
CA ASP A 159 -18.70 -1.71 -23.62
C ASP A 159 -18.17 -0.26 -23.55
N MET A 160 -18.92 0.64 -22.90
CA MET A 160 -18.60 2.05 -22.71
C MET A 160 -18.50 2.45 -21.22
N LEU A 161 -18.60 1.50 -20.29
CA LEU A 161 -18.51 1.79 -18.86
C LEU A 161 -17.18 2.50 -18.48
N PHE A 162 -16.12 2.27 -19.25
CA PHE A 162 -14.83 2.95 -19.08
C PHE A 162 -14.86 4.47 -19.24
N ASN A 163 -15.85 5.01 -19.97
CA ASN A 163 -16.05 6.45 -20.09
C ASN A 163 -16.78 7.04 -18.87
N GLY A 164 -17.29 6.23 -17.96
CA GLY A 164 -18.18 6.68 -16.89
C GLY A 164 -19.44 7.37 -17.43
N CYS A 165 -19.98 8.31 -16.67
CA CYS A 165 -21.16 9.09 -17.03
C CYS A 165 -21.19 10.41 -16.27
N ILE A 166 -22.08 11.32 -16.70
CA ILE A 166 -22.45 12.48 -15.90
C ILE A 166 -23.39 12.01 -14.79
N LEU A 167 -23.04 12.30 -13.54
CA LEU A 167 -23.78 11.83 -12.38
C LEU A 167 -25.11 12.57 -12.19
N ASP A 168 -26.18 11.82 -11.95
CA ASP A 168 -27.50 12.35 -11.60
C ASP A 168 -27.51 12.91 -10.17
N LYS A 169 -28.29 13.98 -9.94
CA LYS A 169 -28.45 14.60 -8.61
C LYS A 169 -29.08 13.64 -7.58
N ASP A 170 -30.00 12.79 -8.00
CA ASP A 170 -30.68 11.85 -7.12
C ASP A 170 -29.69 10.78 -6.61
N ILE A 171 -28.80 10.31 -7.48
CA ILE A 171 -27.74 9.37 -7.13
C ILE A 171 -26.74 10.03 -6.16
N MET A 172 -26.36 11.28 -6.41
CA MET A 172 -25.48 12.01 -5.49
C MET A 172 -26.11 12.23 -4.12
N SER A 173 -27.42 12.44 -4.06
CA SER A 173 -28.16 12.54 -2.79
C SER A 173 -28.11 11.22 -2.00
N LYS A 174 -28.16 10.06 -2.67
CA LYS A 174 -27.96 8.75 -2.02
C LYS A 174 -26.54 8.61 -1.46
N ILE A 175 -25.53 9.02 -2.23
CA ILE A 175 -24.14 9.00 -1.76
C ILE A 175 -23.97 9.89 -0.52
N GLU A 176 -24.56 11.08 -0.51
CA GLU A 176 -24.50 11.99 0.63
C GLU A 176 -25.12 11.37 1.89
N ILE A 177 -26.27 10.69 1.78
CA ILE A 177 -26.88 9.95 2.88
C ILE A 177 -25.92 8.89 3.44
N ILE A 178 -25.28 8.10 2.57
CA ILE A 178 -24.31 7.08 2.98
C ILE A 178 -23.09 7.71 3.65
N MET A 179 -22.63 8.87 3.16
CA MET A 179 -21.53 9.59 3.78
C MET A 179 -21.88 10.13 5.17
N LYS A 180 -23.13 10.57 5.39
CA LYS A 180 -23.63 11.03 6.69
C LYS A 180 -23.76 9.91 7.73
N GLU A 181 -24.08 8.70 7.31
CA GLU A 181 -24.03 7.53 8.20
C GLU A 181 -22.60 7.24 8.68
N GLY A 182 -21.59 7.49 7.85
CA GLY A 182 -20.21 7.22 8.22
C GLY A 182 -20.02 5.74 8.60
N ALA A 183 -19.40 5.47 9.75
CA ALA A 183 -19.11 4.11 10.21
C ALA A 183 -20.20 3.53 11.14
N THR A 184 -21.40 4.12 11.18
CA THR A 184 -22.56 3.57 11.90
C THR A 184 -23.16 2.34 11.21
N ILE A 185 -23.00 2.26 9.88
CA ILE A 185 -23.47 1.15 9.04
C ILE A 185 -22.28 0.31 8.56
N ASP A 186 -22.54 -0.96 8.25
CA ASP A 186 -21.53 -1.82 7.62
C ASP A 186 -21.42 -1.55 6.11
N TYR A 187 -20.27 -1.88 5.55
CA TYR A 187 -19.97 -1.58 4.16
C TYR A 187 -20.84 -2.34 3.13
N LEU A 188 -21.46 -3.47 3.50
CA LEU A 188 -22.40 -4.18 2.62
C LEU A 188 -23.76 -3.50 2.63
N THR A 189 -24.18 -2.93 3.76
CA THR A 189 -25.36 -2.06 3.82
C THR A 189 -25.15 -0.80 2.99
N ALA A 190 -23.98 -0.16 3.09
CA ALA A 190 -23.64 0.98 2.24
C ALA A 190 -23.59 0.60 0.75
N LEU A 191 -23.10 -0.59 0.40
CA LEU A 191 -23.13 -1.12 -0.97
C LEU A 191 -24.55 -1.26 -1.49
N GLU A 192 -25.41 -1.95 -0.73
CA GLU A 192 -26.81 -2.18 -1.07
C GLU A 192 -27.61 -0.89 -1.25
N MET A 193 -27.33 0.16 -0.45
CA MET A 193 -27.95 1.47 -0.61
C MET A 193 -27.63 2.14 -1.96
N ILE A 194 -26.52 1.78 -2.60
CA ILE A 194 -26.11 2.29 -3.93
C ILE A 194 -26.56 1.34 -5.03
N THR A 195 -26.22 0.05 -4.91
CA THR A 195 -26.33 -0.94 -6.00
C THR A 195 -27.65 -1.72 -5.97
N GLY A 196 -28.35 -1.72 -4.83
CA GLY A 196 -29.50 -2.58 -4.58
C GLY A 196 -29.15 -4.03 -4.23
N ASP A 197 -27.87 -4.40 -4.10
CA ASP A 197 -27.43 -5.74 -3.72
C ASP A 197 -26.24 -5.69 -2.74
N ARG A 198 -26.21 -6.64 -1.81
CA ARG A 198 -25.12 -6.84 -0.84
C ARG A 198 -24.00 -7.72 -1.39
N LYS A 199 -24.20 -8.40 -2.52
CA LYS A 199 -23.22 -9.32 -3.10
C LYS A 199 -22.14 -8.59 -3.86
N PHE A 200 -20.93 -9.13 -3.78
CA PHE A 200 -19.85 -8.73 -4.68
C PHE A 200 -20.10 -9.30 -6.07
N ASP A 201 -19.92 -8.45 -7.07
CA ASP A 201 -20.11 -8.76 -8.47
C ASP A 201 -18.95 -8.20 -9.29
N SER A 202 -18.21 -9.08 -9.96
CA SER A 202 -17.11 -8.70 -10.83
C SER A 202 -17.53 -8.40 -12.27
N THR A 203 -18.81 -8.60 -12.63
CA THR A 203 -19.33 -8.34 -13.98
C THR A 203 -19.00 -6.93 -14.46
N PRO A 204 -19.16 -5.86 -13.65
CA PRO A 204 -18.80 -4.50 -14.07
C PRO A 204 -17.31 -4.28 -14.38
N ILE A 205 -16.42 -5.10 -13.82
CA ILE A 205 -14.99 -5.07 -14.18
C ILE A 205 -14.82 -5.53 -15.63
N ILE A 206 -15.52 -6.60 -16.01
CA ILE A 206 -15.50 -7.14 -17.38
C ILE A 206 -16.10 -6.13 -18.35
N GLU A 207 -17.19 -5.47 -17.99
CA GLU A 207 -17.78 -4.38 -18.79
C GLU A 207 -16.77 -3.25 -19.01
N TYR A 208 -16.16 -2.74 -17.94
CA TYR A 208 -15.18 -1.66 -18.01
C TYR A 208 -13.97 -2.02 -18.90
N PHE A 209 -13.43 -3.23 -18.76
CA PHE A 209 -12.26 -3.67 -19.54
C PHE A 209 -12.59 -4.36 -20.86
N SER A 210 -13.87 -4.50 -21.23
CA SER A 210 -14.29 -5.26 -22.42
C SER A 210 -13.54 -4.87 -23.69
N PRO A 211 -13.33 -3.57 -24.02
CA PRO A 211 -12.60 -3.20 -25.23
C PRO A 211 -11.13 -3.65 -25.20
N LEU A 212 -10.48 -3.54 -24.04
CA LEU A 212 -9.10 -3.99 -23.87
C LEU A 212 -9.01 -5.51 -23.94
N TYR A 213 -9.95 -6.22 -23.32
CA TYR A 213 -10.00 -7.67 -23.32
C TYR A 213 -10.10 -8.22 -24.75
N GLU A 214 -11.01 -7.69 -25.57
CA GLU A 214 -11.13 -8.08 -26.97
C GLU A 214 -9.88 -7.75 -27.79
N TRP A 215 -9.28 -6.59 -27.55
CA TRP A 215 -8.02 -6.21 -28.19
C TRP A 215 -6.88 -7.18 -27.83
N LEU A 216 -6.74 -7.55 -26.55
CA LEU A 216 -5.73 -8.49 -26.07
C LEU A 216 -5.95 -9.91 -26.62
N LYS A 217 -7.19 -10.39 -26.68
CA LYS A 217 -7.51 -11.70 -27.30
C LYS A 217 -7.06 -11.75 -28.75
N LYS A 218 -7.40 -10.71 -29.53
CA LYS A 218 -7.00 -10.60 -30.93
C LYS A 218 -5.47 -10.54 -31.07
N TYR A 219 -4.83 -9.68 -30.29
CA TYR A 219 -3.38 -9.51 -30.30
C TYR A 219 -2.65 -10.82 -29.97
N ASN A 220 -3.05 -11.51 -28.91
CA ASN A 220 -2.45 -12.78 -28.49
C ASN A 220 -2.62 -13.86 -29.57
N LYS A 221 -3.80 -13.94 -30.18
CA LYS A 221 -4.06 -14.88 -31.29
C LYS A 221 -3.21 -14.58 -32.51
N GLU A 222 -3.11 -13.33 -32.93
CA GLU A 222 -2.31 -12.91 -34.09
C GLU A 222 -0.82 -13.14 -33.89
N LYS A 223 -0.34 -12.98 -32.65
CA LYS A 223 1.06 -13.21 -32.27
C LYS A 223 1.37 -14.68 -31.91
N GLY A 224 0.35 -15.54 -31.85
CA GLY A 224 0.52 -16.93 -31.41
C GLY A 224 1.04 -17.04 -29.98
N LEU A 225 0.66 -16.11 -29.10
CA LEU A 225 1.10 -16.11 -27.70
C LEU A 225 0.35 -17.18 -26.92
N TYR A 226 1.09 -17.83 -26.01
CA TYR A 226 0.52 -18.71 -25.02
C TYR A 226 -0.19 -17.90 -23.93
N VAL A 227 -1.45 -18.22 -23.62
CA VAL A 227 -2.21 -17.55 -22.56
C VAL A 227 -2.23 -18.43 -21.32
N GLY A 228 -1.67 -17.90 -20.23
CA GLY A 228 -1.43 -18.63 -19.00
C GLY A 228 0.05 -18.97 -18.82
N TRP A 229 0.34 -19.73 -17.77
CA TRP A 229 1.68 -20.18 -17.44
C TRP A 229 1.59 -21.58 -16.85
N ASP A 230 2.30 -22.53 -17.46
CA ASP A 230 2.36 -23.91 -16.96
C ASP A 230 3.81 -24.32 -16.73
N GLY A 231 4.05 -25.08 -15.66
CA GLY A 231 5.37 -25.61 -15.31
C GLY A 231 6.30 -24.59 -14.66
N LYS A 232 7.61 -24.89 -14.67
CA LYS A 232 8.66 -24.09 -14.00
C LYS A 232 9.11 -22.84 -14.80
N GLY A 233 8.56 -22.65 -16.00
CA GLY A 233 9.03 -21.65 -16.96
C GLY A 233 10.47 -21.90 -17.46
N GLU A 234 10.90 -21.15 -18.47
CA GLU A 234 12.27 -21.23 -19.02
C GLU A 234 13.29 -20.62 -18.05
N GLU A 235 14.38 -21.33 -17.73
CA GLU A 235 15.47 -20.77 -16.91
C GLU A 235 16.03 -19.49 -17.53
N PHE A 236 16.29 -18.49 -16.68
CA PHE A 236 16.87 -17.24 -17.14
C PHE A 236 18.29 -17.47 -17.65
N LYS A 237 18.60 -16.88 -18.79
CA LYS A 237 19.98 -16.86 -19.29
C LYS A 237 20.82 -15.92 -18.45
N GLU A 238 22.11 -16.20 -18.34
CA GLU A 238 23.07 -15.33 -17.65
C GLU A 238 23.01 -13.87 -18.14
N SER A 239 22.70 -13.65 -19.42
CA SER A 239 22.55 -12.31 -20.00
C SER A 239 21.27 -11.57 -19.58
N GLU A 240 20.24 -12.31 -19.15
CA GLU A 240 18.94 -11.80 -18.71
C GLU A 240 18.92 -11.56 -17.21
N LEU A 241 19.80 -12.24 -16.47
CA LEU A 241 19.98 -11.99 -15.05
C LEU A 241 20.47 -10.55 -14.86
N PRO A 242 19.88 -9.80 -13.91
CA PRO A 242 20.48 -8.54 -13.51
C PRO A 242 21.91 -8.85 -13.09
N LYS A 243 22.87 -8.24 -13.79
CA LYS A 243 24.23 -8.22 -13.29
C LYS A 243 24.14 -7.54 -11.95
N ILE A 244 24.26 -8.33 -10.90
CA ILE A 244 24.65 -7.80 -9.61
C ILE A 244 26.04 -7.26 -9.92
N GLU A 245 26.11 -6.00 -10.34
CA GLU A 245 27.27 -5.21 -10.00
C GLU A 245 27.42 -5.49 -8.53
N VAL A 246 28.54 -6.10 -8.17
CA VAL A 246 29.02 -5.97 -6.83
C VAL A 246 29.09 -4.47 -6.68
N VAL A 247 28.00 -3.89 -6.18
CA VAL A 247 28.08 -2.64 -5.48
C VAL A 247 29.16 -3.02 -4.51
N GLN A 248 30.34 -2.43 -4.68
CA GLN A 248 31.20 -2.21 -3.56
C GLN A 248 30.38 -1.29 -2.63
N THR A 249 29.26 -1.78 -2.08
CA THR A 249 29.03 -1.63 -0.67
C THR A 249 30.27 -2.29 -0.13
N GLY A 250 31.26 -1.43 0.15
CA GLY A 250 32.49 -1.88 0.76
C GLY A 250 32.12 -2.81 1.90
N ILE A 251 33.05 -3.71 2.15
CA ILE A 251 33.05 -4.64 3.26
C ILE A 251 32.37 -5.98 2.91
N GLY A 252 33.20 -6.86 2.33
CA GLY A 252 32.99 -8.30 2.53
C GLY A 252 33.03 -8.61 4.03
N ARG A 253 32.31 -9.65 4.47
CA ARG A 253 32.31 -10.10 5.89
C ARG A 253 33.71 -10.35 6.46
N ASP A 254 34.72 -10.50 5.59
CA ASP A 254 36.11 -10.75 5.94
C ASP A 254 36.98 -9.48 6.08
N GLU A 255 36.42 -8.27 5.86
CA GLU A 255 37.14 -6.99 6.01
C GLU A 255 36.93 -6.29 7.36
N PHE A 256 35.98 -6.73 8.20
CA PHE A 256 35.89 -6.26 9.58
C PHE A 256 36.97 -6.94 10.44
N GLY A 257 38.20 -6.44 10.36
CA GLY A 257 39.33 -6.93 11.15
C GLY A 257 39.15 -6.81 12.67
N ASN A 258 38.18 -6.01 13.14
CA ASN A 258 37.93 -5.75 14.56
C ASN A 258 36.47 -6.01 14.98
N GLU A 259 36.12 -7.29 15.13
CA GLU A 259 34.95 -7.76 15.92
C GLU A 259 33.60 -7.07 15.62
N GLY A 260 33.40 -6.52 14.41
CA GLY A 260 32.13 -5.89 13.99
C GLY A 260 31.78 -4.59 14.72
N LYS A 261 32.75 -3.85 15.27
CA LYS A 261 32.47 -2.54 15.89
C LYS A 261 32.42 -1.46 14.82
N ILE A 262 31.22 -0.91 14.61
CA ILE A 262 30.94 0.14 13.63
C ILE A 262 30.67 1.47 14.33
N ALA A 263 31.08 2.56 13.70
CA ALA A 263 30.77 3.92 14.12
C ALA A 263 30.13 4.70 12.96
N TYR A 264 29.08 5.46 13.27
CA TYR A 264 28.42 6.34 12.32
C TYR A 264 29.12 7.70 12.24
N PRO A 265 28.89 8.51 11.19
CA PRO A 265 29.37 9.89 11.16
C PRO A 265 29.08 10.59 12.50
N GLY A 266 30.07 11.29 13.03
CA GLY A 266 29.98 11.94 14.33
C GLY A 266 30.04 11.02 15.56
N GLN A 267 30.34 9.73 15.43
CA GLN A 267 30.61 8.86 16.59
C GLN A 267 32.11 8.66 16.82
N ASP A 268 32.45 8.24 18.05
CA ASP A 268 33.81 7.93 18.46
C ASP A 268 34.33 6.70 17.70
N CYS A 269 35.52 6.83 17.12
CA CYS A 269 36.23 5.75 16.43
C CYS A 269 37.62 5.50 17.03
N SER A 270 37.91 6.07 18.20
CA SER A 270 39.21 5.98 18.87
C SER A 270 39.59 4.57 19.33
N LYS A 271 38.63 3.64 19.38
CA LYS A 271 38.85 2.24 19.78
C LYS A 271 38.97 1.31 18.57
N GLY A 272 39.15 1.89 17.38
CA GLY A 272 39.36 1.15 16.14
C GLY A 272 38.07 0.67 15.48
N GLU A 273 36.97 1.39 15.69
CA GLU A 273 35.70 1.17 15.00
C GLU A 273 35.77 1.62 13.52
N ASP A 274 35.10 0.86 12.65
CA ASP A 274 35.01 1.18 11.23
C ASP A 274 33.89 2.19 10.96
N CYS A 275 34.25 3.30 10.30
CA CYS A 275 33.33 4.39 9.99
C CYS A 275 32.48 4.09 8.75
N LEU A 276 31.16 4.25 8.86
CA LEU A 276 30.20 3.95 7.78
C LEU A 276 29.69 5.21 7.06
N LEU A 277 28.92 5.02 5.99
CA LEU A 277 28.19 6.08 5.26
C LEU A 277 29.10 7.20 4.72
N GLU A 278 30.17 6.80 4.02
CA GLU A 278 31.15 7.70 3.40
C GLU A 278 31.93 8.58 4.42
N SER A 279 32.00 8.16 5.70
CA SER A 279 32.84 8.79 6.73
C SER A 279 34.15 8.01 6.96
N ILE A 280 35.17 8.74 7.41
CA ILE A 280 36.54 8.27 7.64
C ILE A 280 36.92 8.60 9.09
N CYS A 281 37.57 7.68 9.79
CA CYS A 281 38.05 7.93 11.14
C CYS A 281 39.24 8.88 11.11
N ASN A 282 39.16 10.01 11.82
CA ASN A 282 40.29 10.94 11.97
C ASN A 282 41.19 10.61 13.19
N GLY A 283 41.01 9.42 13.79
CA GLY A 283 41.67 8.99 15.02
C GLY A 283 40.88 9.26 16.31
N THR A 284 39.77 9.99 16.24
CA THR A 284 38.89 10.23 17.39
C THR A 284 37.42 10.16 17.01
N ARG A 285 37.04 10.62 15.82
CA ARG A 285 35.65 10.65 15.37
C ARG A 285 35.54 10.29 13.89
N CYS A 286 34.43 9.67 13.50
CA CYS A 286 34.08 9.50 12.10
C CYS A 286 33.68 10.85 11.48
N ILE A 287 34.46 11.34 10.52
CA ILE A 287 34.23 12.60 9.79
C ILE A 287 33.91 12.31 8.33
N CYS A 288 33.15 13.17 7.66
CA CYS A 288 32.80 12.92 6.26
C CYS A 288 34.03 12.93 5.33
N GLY A 289 34.04 12.03 4.36
CA GLY A 289 35.10 11.90 3.37
C GLY A 289 35.22 13.11 2.45
N GLU A 290 36.29 13.11 1.65
CA GLU A 290 36.62 14.22 0.76
C GLU A 290 35.47 14.53 -0.23
N GLY A 291 35.11 15.81 -0.35
CA GLY A 291 34.02 16.27 -1.22
C GLY A 291 32.61 16.19 -0.62
N LEU A 292 32.47 15.70 0.62
CA LEU A 292 31.20 15.65 1.34
C LEU A 292 31.13 16.70 2.45
N PHE A 293 29.93 17.19 2.71
CA PHE A 293 29.63 18.09 3.81
C PHE A 293 29.00 17.31 4.97
N THR A 294 29.31 17.71 6.20
CA THR A 294 28.64 17.19 7.39
C THR A 294 27.36 17.97 7.63
N LEU A 295 26.21 17.30 7.57
CA LEU A 295 24.92 17.80 8.03
C LEU A 295 24.73 17.36 9.49
N GLU A 296 24.56 18.32 10.39
CA GLU A 296 24.22 18.07 11.79
C GLU A 296 22.78 18.51 12.07
N VAL A 297 21.93 17.58 12.51
CA VAL A 297 20.55 17.88 12.92
C VAL A 297 20.28 17.19 14.24
N ALA A 298 20.02 17.97 15.29
CA ALA A 298 19.69 17.47 16.62
C ALA A 298 20.68 16.40 17.16
N GLY A 299 21.99 16.63 16.97
CA GLY A 299 23.05 15.72 17.41
C GLY A 299 23.22 14.46 16.55
N THR A 300 22.50 14.35 15.44
CA THR A 300 22.75 13.32 14.40
C THR A 300 23.60 13.92 13.28
N TYR A 301 24.50 13.12 12.72
CA TYR A 301 25.43 13.55 11.67
C TYR A 301 25.23 12.71 10.41
N SER A 302 25.26 13.34 9.25
CA SER A 302 25.15 12.66 7.96
C SER A 302 26.05 13.32 6.92
N CYS A 303 26.66 12.51 6.06
CA CYS A 303 27.52 12.98 4.98
C CYS A 303 26.69 13.23 3.72
N VAL A 304 26.76 14.44 3.17
CA VAL A 304 25.94 14.86 2.02
C VAL A 304 26.77 15.54 0.94
N LYS A 305 26.40 15.31 -0.33
CA LYS A 305 27.14 15.80 -1.51
C LYS A 305 26.99 17.31 -1.76
N GLY A 306 26.02 17.97 -1.13
CA GLY A 306 25.76 19.41 -1.29
C GLY A 306 25.95 20.17 0.02
N ASN A 307 26.43 21.41 -0.07
CA ASN A 307 26.59 22.26 1.12
C ASN A 307 25.21 22.49 1.80
N PRO A 308 24.99 21.99 3.03
CA PRO A 308 23.72 22.11 3.73
C PRO A 308 23.29 23.56 3.95
N ASN A 309 24.25 24.49 4.07
CA ASN A 309 23.95 25.92 4.23
C ASN A 309 23.23 26.49 3.01
N LYS A 310 23.55 25.99 1.80
CA LYS A 310 22.85 26.37 0.56
C LYS A 310 21.44 25.78 0.47
N ALA A 311 21.17 24.72 1.23
CA ALA A 311 19.88 24.05 1.32
C ALA A 311 19.06 24.49 2.55
N GLY A 312 19.50 25.51 3.29
CA GLY A 312 18.78 26.03 4.45
C GLY A 312 19.01 25.26 5.75
N PHE A 313 20.13 24.53 5.90
CA PHE A 313 20.52 23.81 7.13
C PHE A 313 21.79 24.40 7.79
N GLY A 314 21.99 25.72 7.67
CA GLY A 314 23.16 26.43 8.21
C GLY A 314 22.89 27.22 9.49
N ASP A 315 23.88 28.02 9.89
CA ASP A 315 23.98 28.85 11.13
C ASP A 315 22.90 29.92 11.35
N GLY A 316 21.74 29.82 10.70
CA GLY A 316 20.58 30.67 10.97
C GLY A 316 20.49 31.93 10.11
N SER A 317 21.33 32.10 9.08
CA SER A 317 21.21 33.21 8.12
C SER A 317 20.18 32.95 6.98
N GLY A 318 19.09 32.22 7.26
CA GLY A 318 17.96 32.01 6.33
C GLY A 318 17.46 30.59 6.13
N GLY A 319 17.85 29.64 7.00
CA GLY A 319 17.49 28.22 6.92
C GLY A 319 16.46 27.75 7.97
N LEU A 320 15.85 26.58 7.74
CA LEU A 320 14.80 25.99 8.57
C LEU A 320 15.36 25.59 9.96
N LEU A 321 15.07 26.39 10.98
CA LEU A 321 15.34 26.04 12.39
C LEU A 321 14.29 25.01 12.86
N ILE A 322 14.64 23.73 12.85
CA ILE A 322 13.88 22.72 13.61
C ILE A 322 14.30 22.86 15.07
N GLY A 323 13.63 23.76 15.78
CA GLY A 323 13.83 23.97 17.21
C GLY A 323 13.26 22.79 18.01
N LEU A 324 14.14 21.96 18.56
CA LEU A 324 13.85 21.20 19.78
C LEU A 324 14.61 21.89 20.91
N PHE A 325 13.89 22.58 21.77
CA PHE A 325 14.47 23.22 22.95
C PHE A 325 15.14 22.15 23.83
N GLU A 326 16.35 22.45 24.27
CA GLU A 326 17.14 21.62 25.16
C GLU A 326 16.48 21.60 26.55
N GLN A 327 16.04 20.43 27.00
CA GLN A 327 15.72 20.25 28.41
C GLN A 327 16.95 19.70 29.13
N SER A 328 17.74 20.58 29.73
CA SER A 328 18.64 20.25 30.83
C SER A 328 18.82 21.52 31.68
N SER A 329 18.95 21.51 33.00
CA SER A 329 19.09 20.47 34.00
C SER A 329 18.73 21.05 35.37
N THR A 330 18.51 20.15 36.33
CA THR A 330 18.17 20.33 37.73
C THR A 330 19.08 21.33 38.48
N THR A 331 18.50 22.28 39.21
CA THR A 331 19.14 22.90 40.38
C THR A 331 18.23 22.72 41.59
N THR A 332 18.72 21.97 42.58
CA THR A 332 18.05 21.73 43.86
C THR A 332 18.03 23.01 44.69
N THR A 333 16.84 23.55 44.98
CA THR A 333 16.66 24.45 46.14
C THR A 333 15.33 24.15 46.84
N THR A 334 15.49 23.63 48.06
CA THR A 334 14.60 23.49 49.23
C THR A 334 13.15 24.02 49.18
N LEU A 335 12.25 23.15 49.64
CA LEU A 335 10.82 23.34 49.94
C LEU A 335 10.46 24.55 50.83
N SER A 336 9.28 25.14 50.58
CA SER A 336 8.25 25.38 51.62
C SER A 336 6.85 25.46 51.01
N PRO A 337 5.79 25.10 51.75
CA PRO A 337 4.51 24.65 51.20
C PRO A 337 3.46 25.76 51.11
N SER A 338 2.66 25.75 50.07
CA SER A 338 1.31 26.35 50.10
C SER A 338 0.28 25.30 49.73
N THR A 339 -0.45 24.91 50.76
CA THR A 339 -1.67 24.11 50.78
C THR A 339 -2.70 24.56 49.76
N SER A 340 -3.17 23.65 48.92
CA SER A 340 -4.62 23.41 48.78
C SER A 340 -4.86 21.99 48.25
N SER A 341 -5.45 21.19 49.13
CA SER A 341 -5.90 19.83 48.91
C SER A 341 -7.17 19.80 48.06
N ILE A 342 -7.19 19.02 46.99
CA ILE A 342 -8.41 18.34 46.54
C ILE A 342 -8.05 16.89 46.22
N SER A 343 -8.56 15.99 47.06
CA SER A 343 -8.46 14.55 46.98
C SER A 343 -9.38 13.97 45.91
N HIS A 344 -8.87 13.08 45.06
CA HIS A 344 -9.70 12.08 44.39
C HIS A 344 -9.24 10.67 44.79
N GLU A 345 -10.13 9.99 45.52
CA GLU A 345 -10.03 8.58 45.91
C GLU A 345 -9.92 7.67 44.68
N SER A 346 -8.91 6.79 44.68
CA SER A 346 -8.84 5.66 43.77
C SER A 346 -9.67 4.50 44.33
N ARG A 347 -10.85 4.27 43.76
CA ARG A 347 -11.60 3.04 44.01
C ARG A 347 -11.14 1.98 43.02
N ALA A 348 -10.26 1.09 43.48
CA ALA A 348 -9.93 -0.14 42.78
C ALA A 348 -11.19 -1.03 42.69
N THR A 349 -11.60 -1.37 41.47
CA THR A 349 -12.61 -2.41 41.24
C THR A 349 -11.96 -3.55 40.48
N THR A 350 -11.65 -4.62 41.19
CA THR A 350 -11.23 -5.90 40.64
C THR A 350 -12.45 -6.55 40.00
N SER A 351 -12.40 -6.86 38.70
CA SER A 351 -13.33 -7.81 38.10
C SER A 351 -12.54 -8.92 37.39
N THR A 352 -12.60 -10.10 37.99
CA THR A 352 -12.24 -11.39 37.40
C THR A 352 -13.28 -11.75 36.34
N ILE A 353 -12.85 -11.94 35.10
CA ILE A 353 -13.68 -12.59 34.07
C ILE A 353 -13.06 -13.94 33.74
N SER A 354 -13.84 -14.98 34.03
CA SER A 354 -13.59 -16.38 33.73
C SER A 354 -13.55 -16.64 32.23
N LYS A 355 -12.57 -17.43 31.79
CA LYS A 355 -12.53 -18.05 30.47
C LYS A 355 -13.68 -19.06 30.34
N GLU A 356 -14.57 -18.85 29.37
CA GLU A 356 -15.34 -19.93 28.76
C GLU A 356 -15.05 -20.00 27.26
N ASN A 357 -14.34 -21.06 26.88
CA ASN A 357 -14.16 -21.50 25.49
C ASN A 357 -15.47 -22.11 24.99
N LYS A 358 -16.10 -21.49 24.00
CA LYS A 358 -17.01 -22.18 23.08
C LYS A 358 -16.56 -21.91 21.65
N GLY A 359 -15.97 -22.93 21.06
CA GLY A 359 -15.56 -22.93 19.66
C GLY A 359 -16.80 -22.89 18.75
N LEU A 360 -16.84 -21.89 17.88
CA LEU A 360 -17.68 -21.89 16.68
C LEU A 360 -16.76 -22.17 15.48
N LYS A 361 -16.78 -23.41 15.00
CA LYS A 361 -16.21 -23.76 13.69
C LYS A 361 -17.14 -23.24 12.60
N ASN A 362 -16.87 -22.05 12.09
CA ASN A 362 -17.42 -21.62 10.80
C ASN A 362 -16.44 -22.04 9.69
N ASN A 363 -16.76 -23.14 9.01
CA ASN A 363 -16.10 -23.53 7.76
C ASN A 363 -16.59 -22.60 6.64
N PHE A 364 -15.98 -21.41 6.51
CA PHE A 364 -16.14 -20.57 5.34
C PHE A 364 -15.22 -21.11 4.24
N ASN A 365 -15.82 -21.78 3.26
CA ASN A 365 -15.09 -22.56 2.26
C ASN A 365 -14.64 -21.66 1.09
N TYR A 366 -13.49 -21.00 1.24
CA TYR A 366 -12.87 -20.10 0.24
C TYR A 366 -12.58 -20.78 -1.11
N ILE A 367 -12.51 -22.11 -1.14
CA ILE A 367 -12.32 -22.90 -2.36
C ILE A 367 -13.47 -22.67 -3.35
N LEU A 368 -14.69 -22.39 -2.88
CA LEU A 368 -15.85 -22.15 -3.76
C LEU A 368 -15.77 -20.81 -4.50
N VAL A 369 -15.16 -19.79 -3.89
CA VAL A 369 -14.97 -18.45 -4.48
C VAL A 369 -13.85 -18.49 -5.51
N ILE A 370 -12.78 -19.24 -5.23
CA ILE A 370 -11.68 -19.49 -6.17
C ILE A 370 -12.22 -20.25 -7.40
N PHE A 371 -13.05 -21.28 -7.18
CA PHE A 371 -13.64 -22.04 -8.28
C PHE A 371 -14.57 -21.20 -9.16
N LEU A 372 -15.42 -20.35 -8.58
CA LEU A 372 -16.36 -19.51 -9.33
C LEU A 372 -15.63 -18.44 -10.16
N LEU A 373 -14.55 -17.85 -9.64
CA LEU A 373 -13.74 -16.89 -10.40
C LEU A 373 -12.92 -17.56 -11.51
N SER A 374 -12.36 -18.76 -11.28
CA SER A 374 -11.66 -19.50 -12.33
C SER A 374 -12.60 -20.05 -13.41
N PHE A 375 -13.80 -20.51 -13.04
CA PHE A 375 -14.72 -21.11 -14.02
C PHE A 375 -15.27 -20.06 -14.99
N TYR A 376 -15.48 -18.82 -14.54
CA TYR A 376 -15.97 -17.73 -15.39
C TYR A 376 -14.87 -17.08 -16.27
N LEU A 377 -13.61 -17.11 -15.84
CA LEU A 377 -12.50 -16.52 -16.59
C LEU A 377 -11.91 -17.45 -17.67
N PHE A 378 -12.14 -18.77 -17.57
CA PHE A 378 -11.53 -19.77 -18.47
C PHE A 378 -12.53 -20.47 -19.42
N GLN A 379 -13.80 -20.06 -19.46
CA GLN A 379 -14.76 -20.48 -20.50
C GLN A 379 -15.27 -19.26 -21.29
N ASN A 380 -14.47 -18.80 -22.26
CA ASN A 380 -14.89 -18.39 -23.62
C ASN A 380 -13.73 -17.90 -24.49
#